data_AF-A0A1L8CNV0-F1
#
_entry.id   AF-A0A1L8CNV0-F1
#
_cell.length_a   1.000
_cell.length_b   1.000
_cell.length_c   1.000
_cell.angle_alpha   90.00
_cell.angle_beta   90.00
_cell.angle_gamma   90.00
#
_symmetry.space_group_name_H-M   'P 1'
#
loop_
_entity.id
_entity.type
_entity.pdbx_description
1 polymer ?
#
loop_
_entity_poly.entity_id
_entity_poly.type
_entity_poly.pdbx_seq_one_letter_code
_entity_poly.pdbx_strand_id
1 'polypeptide(L)' 'MNESEIHIRRLRYRLNRQGMLELDAWLAPLLAADFNQPEIVEAIEILLQCEAPELQAMMSGETALPEVLEKWLLCS' A
#
# COMPACT_ATOMS: atom_id res chain seq x y z
N MET A 1 6.03 -0.54 -24.22
CA MET A 1 5.70 -0.15 -22.82
C MET A 1 5.28 -1.45 -22.14
N ASN A 2 6.06 -1.92 -21.18
CA ASN A 2 5.86 -3.27 -20.61
C ASN A 2 4.62 -3.25 -19.71
N GLU A 3 3.76 -4.27 -19.77
CA GLU A 3 2.52 -4.31 -18.97
C GLU A 3 2.79 -4.16 -17.47
N SER A 4 3.90 -4.74 -16.99
CA SER A 4 4.38 -4.60 -15.62
C SER A 4 4.73 -3.15 -15.23
N GLU A 5 5.31 -2.36 -16.14
CA GLU A 5 5.63 -0.95 -15.86
C GLU A 5 4.37 -0.10 -15.72
N ILE A 6 3.37 -0.36 -16.56
CA ILE A 6 2.06 0.31 -16.50
C ILE A 6 1.37 -0.04 -15.18
N HIS A 7 1.43 -1.31 -14.81
CA HIS A 7 0.87 -1.82 -13.57
C HIS A 7 1.47 -1.13 -12.33
N ILE A 8 2.80 -1.09 -12.23
CA ILE A 8 3.51 -0.43 -11.12
C ILE A 8 3.16 1.06 -11.04
N ARG A 9 3.07 1.75 -12.18
CA ARG A 9 2.66 3.17 -12.21
C ARG A 9 1.25 3.37 -11.66
N ARG A 10 0.31 2.46 -11.95
CA ARG A 10 -1.06 2.52 -11.40
C ARG A 10 -1.08 2.32 -9.90
N LEU A 11 -0.29 1.37 -9.37
CA LEU A 11 -0.19 1.15 -7.93
C LEU A 11 0.35 2.39 -7.21
N ARG A 12 1.46 2.94 -7.69
CA ARG A 12 2.03 4.19 -7.14
C ARG A 12 1.06 5.35 -7.18
N TYR A 13 0.27 5.47 -8.25
CA TYR A 13 -0.74 6.50 -8.35
C TYR A 13 -1.85 6.33 -7.31
N ARG A 14 -2.34 5.10 -7.13
CA ARG A 14 -3.38 4.78 -6.14
C ARG A 14 -2.90 5.00 -4.70
N LEU A 15 -1.67 4.59 -4.38
CA LEU A 15 -1.07 4.84 -3.06
C LEU A 15 -1.04 6.34 -2.69
N ASN A 16 -0.88 7.23 -3.67
CA ASN A 16 -0.87 8.68 -3.46
C ASN A 16 -2.27 9.33 -3.51
N ARG A 17 -3.34 8.55 -3.66
CA ARG A 17 -4.67 9.10 -3.94
C ARG A 17 -5.79 8.28 -3.32
N GLN A 18 -5.74 8.14 -2.00
CA GLN A 18 -6.83 7.55 -1.21
C GLN A 18 -7.96 8.56 -0.96
N GLY A 19 -7.68 9.86 -1.05
CA GLY A 19 -8.67 10.92 -0.79
C GLY A 19 -8.80 11.28 0.69
N MET A 20 -7.93 10.73 1.54
CA MET A 20 -7.79 11.06 2.96
C MET A 20 -6.32 11.28 3.27
N LEU A 21 -5.97 12.46 3.78
CA LEU A 21 -4.58 12.85 4.03
C LEU A 21 -3.85 11.91 5.00
N GLU A 22 -4.56 11.39 6.00
CA GLU A 22 -4.00 10.45 6.99
C GLU A 22 -3.60 9.12 6.33
N LEU A 23 -4.48 8.57 5.49
CA LEU A 23 -4.18 7.36 4.73
C LEU A 23 -3.12 7.60 3.67
N ASP A 24 -3.15 8.75 2.98
CA ASP A 24 -2.11 9.10 2.00
C ASP A 24 -0.72 9.19 2.68
N ALA A 25 -0.65 9.78 3.89
CA ALA A 25 0.59 9.85 4.67
C ALA A 25 1.04 8.48 5.18
N TRP A 26 0.12 7.67 5.68
CA TRP A 26 0.41 6.33 6.19
C TRP A 26 0.87 5.37 5.08
N LEU A 27 0.31 5.47 3.87
CA LEU A 27 0.69 4.62 2.74
C LEU A 27 1.92 5.13 1.96
N ALA A 28 2.32 6.39 2.14
CA ALA A 28 3.46 6.98 1.44
C ALA A 28 4.77 6.16 1.54
N PRO A 29 5.15 5.55 2.69
CA PRO A 29 6.34 4.71 2.80
C PRO A 29 6.38 3.53 1.81
N LEU A 30 5.21 3.00 1.40
CA LEU A 30 5.12 1.91 0.43
C LEU A 30 5.60 2.31 -0.98
N LEU A 31 5.69 3.60 -1.29
CA LEU A 31 6.25 4.07 -2.54
C LEU A 31 7.75 3.75 -2.68
N ALA A 32 8.43 3.58 -1.55
CA ALA A 32 9.83 3.15 -1.49
C ALA A 32 10.00 1.61 -1.51
N ALA A 33 8.92 0.84 -1.54
CA ALA A 33 8.98 -0.61 -1.61
C ALA A 33 9.51 -1.09 -2.97
N ASP A 34 10.06 -2.30 -2.99
CA ASP A 34 10.61 -2.91 -4.20
C ASP A 34 9.50 -3.59 -5.01
N PHE A 35 8.93 -2.86 -5.97
CA PHE A 35 7.87 -3.35 -6.87
C PHE A 35 8.34 -4.44 -7.86
N ASN A 36 9.61 -4.86 -7.83
CA ASN A 36 10.05 -6.03 -8.59
C ASN A 36 9.76 -7.35 -7.85
N GLN A 37 9.47 -7.30 -6.55
CA GLN A 37 9.11 -8.49 -5.78
C GLN A 37 7.59 -8.70 -5.90
N PRO A 38 7.14 -9.85 -6.44
CA PRO A 38 5.73 -10.10 -6.66
C PRO A 38 4.92 -10.11 -5.36
N GLU A 39 5.50 -10.61 -4.26
CA GLU A 39 4.85 -10.64 -2.94
C GLU A 39 4.51 -9.23 -2.42
N ILE A 40 5.38 -8.24 -2.68
CA ILE A 40 5.14 -6.84 -2.30
C ILE A 40 4.01 -6.26 -3.14
N VAL A 41 4.06 -6.50 -4.46
CA VAL A 41 3.05 -6.01 -5.41
C VAL A 41 1.67 -6.56 -5.05
N GLU A 42 1.58 -7.87 -4.84
CA GLU A 42 0.34 -8.56 -4.45
C GLU A 42 -0.20 -8.04 -3.12
N ALA A 43 0.64 -7.87 -2.10
CA ALA A 43 0.21 -7.33 -0.82
C ALA A 43 -0.30 -5.88 -0.93
N ILE A 44 0.37 -5.04 -1.73
CA ILE A 44 -0.09 -3.67 -2.00
C ILE A 44 -1.42 -3.68 -2.76
N GLU A 45 -1.61 -4.59 -3.71
CA GLU A 45 -2.87 -4.75 -4.43
C GLU A 45 -4.02 -5.12 -3.50
N ILE A 46 -3.81 -6.11 -2.61
CA ILE A 46 -4.79 -6.52 -1.60
C ILE A 46 -5.15 -5.32 -0.72
N LEU A 47 -4.14 -4.58 -0.24
CA LEU A 47 -4.37 -3.41 0.60
C LEU A 47 -5.15 -2.31 -0.15
N LEU A 48 -4.89 -2.09 -1.44
CA LEU A 48 -5.61 -1.12 -2.26
C LEU A 48 -7.02 -1.59 -2.68
N GLN A 49 -7.40 -2.83 -2.38
CA GLN A 49 -8.78 -3.33 -2.52
C GLN A 49 -9.61 -3.08 -1.25
N CYS A 50 -8.96 -2.88 -0.10
CA CYS A 50 -9.63 -2.54 1.15
C CYS A 50 -10.27 -1.15 1.08
N GLU A 51 -11.41 -1.00 1.74
CA GLU A 51 -12.07 0.29 1.88
C GLU A 51 -11.37 1.16 2.95
N ALA A 52 -11.62 2.47 2.90
CA ALA A 52 -11.02 3.42 3.84
C ALA A 52 -11.20 3.06 5.34
N PRO A 53 -12.35 2.50 5.80
CA PRO A 53 -12.49 2.07 7.19
C PRO A 53 -11.59 0.88 7.55
N GLU A 54 -11.37 -0.06 6.63
CA GLU A 54 -10.50 -1.22 6.85
C GLU A 54 -9.03 -0.79 6.93
N LEU A 55 -8.63 0.14 6.06
CA LEU A 55 -7.31 0.74 6.10
C LEU A 55 -7.05 1.48 7.42
N GLN A 56 -8.05 2.20 7.92
CA GLN A 56 -7.97 2.86 9.23
C GLN A 56 -7.85 1.85 10.38
N ALA A 57 -8.59 0.73 10.33
CA ALA A 57 -8.46 -0.32 11.33
C ALA A 57 -7.05 -0.95 11.33
N MET A 58 -6.45 -1.16 10.15
CA MET A 58 -5.06 -1.61 10.03
C MET A 58 -4.06 -0.56 10.55
N MET A 59 -4.28 0.73 10.24
CA MET A 59 -3.45 1.83 10.73
C MET A 59 -3.48 1.93 12.27
N SER A 60 -4.64 1.72 12.88
CA SER A 60 -4.83 1.70 14.33
C SER A 60 -4.36 0.41 15.01
N GLY A 61 -3.94 -0.60 14.23
CA GLY A 61 -3.53 -1.91 14.72
C GLY A 61 -4.69 -2.81 15.18
N GLU A 62 -5.92 -2.47 14.82
CA GLU A 62 -7.12 -3.27 15.10
C GLU A 62 -7.24 -4.48 14.16
N THR A 63 -6.71 -4.34 12.94
CA THR A 63 -6.67 -5.39 11.91
C THR A 63 -5.23 -5.74 11.57
N ALA A 64 -4.96 -7.02 11.28
CA ALA A 64 -3.65 -7.48 10.86
C ALA A 64 -3.26 -6.91 9.49
N LEU A 65 -2.00 -6.46 9.38
CA LEU A 65 -1.38 -6.07 8.12
C LEU A 65 -0.74 -7.29 7.45
N PRO A 66 -0.56 -7.27 6.12
CA PRO A 66 0.28 -8.26 5.46
C PRO A 66 1.72 -8.16 6.00
N GLU A 67 2.28 -9.26 6.49
CA GLU A 67 3.61 -9.32 7.14
C GLU A 67 4.71 -8.65 6.30
N VAL A 68 4.64 -8.83 4.98
CA VAL A 68 5.61 -8.24 4.04
C VAL A 68 5.60 -6.71 4.05
N LEU A 69 4.45 -6.09 4.35
CA LEU A 69 4.26 -4.63 4.35
C LEU A 69 4.55 -3.97 5.71
N GLU A 70 4.53 -4.74 6.79
CA GLU A 70 4.72 -4.25 8.16
C GLU A 70 5.98 -3.41 8.32
N LYS A 71 7.09 -3.82 7.69
CA LYS A 71 8.38 -3.10 7.76
C LYS A 71 8.34 -1.66 7.22
N TRP A 72 7.34 -1.30 6.42
CA TRP A 72 7.13 0.08 5.96
C TRP A 72 6.05 0.82 6.76
N LEU A 73 5.03 0.12 7.25
CA LEU A 73 3.85 0.72 7.87
C LEU A 73 3.90 0.78 9.41
N LEU A 74 4.73 -0.05 10.05
CA LEU A 74 4.92 -0.08 11.51
C LEU A 74 6.19 0.66 11.97
N CYS A 75 7.08 1.04 11.05
CA CYS A 75 8.32 1.74 11.34
C CYS A 75 8.26 3.26 11.12
N SER A 76 7.07 3.84 10.86
CA SER A 76 6.86 5.28 10.66
C SER A 76 6.36 6.00 11.90
#